data_AF-X0Z7B6-F1
#
_entry.id   AF-X0Z7B6-F1
#
_cell.length_a   1.000
_cell.length_b   1.000
_cell.length_c   1.000
_cell.angle_alpha   90.00
_cell.angle_beta   90.00
_cell.angle_gamma   90.00
#
_symmetry.space_group_name_H-M   'P 1'
#
loop_
_entity.id
_entity.type
_entity.pdbx_description
1 polymer ?
#
loop_
_entity_poly.entity_id
_entity_poly.type
_entity_poly.pdbx_seq_one_letter_code
_entity_poly.pdbx_strand_id
1 'polypeptide(L)'
;MRTGKEKPFRMPRKCPICNSKIIKKKDKVAHYCSNKNCFAQQKRKISHFISKTAFDIEGLGPKIIEQLIQNDIIEDASDLFKLTINELKPLERFA
;
A
#
# COMPACT_ATOMS: atom_id res chain seq x y z
N MET A 1 3.43 7.88 36.86
CA MET A 1 4.91 8.02 36.86
C MET A 1 5.52 7.00 35.92
N ARG A 2 6.60 7.35 35.23
CA ARG A 2 7.42 6.42 34.44
C ARG A 2 8.11 5.42 35.38
N THR A 3 8.14 4.14 35.00
CA THR A 3 8.52 3.01 35.89
C THR A 3 9.98 2.57 35.75
N GLY A 4 10.77 3.21 34.89
CA GLY A 4 12.19 2.91 34.70
C GLY A 4 12.48 1.64 33.89
N LYS A 5 11.42 0.93 33.46
CA LYS A 5 11.50 -0.28 32.62
C LYS A 5 11.27 0.03 31.13
N GLU A 6 11.33 1.30 30.74
CA GLU A 6 11.11 1.70 29.35
C GLU A 6 12.21 1.16 28.43
N LYS A 7 11.81 0.68 27.25
CA LYS A 7 12.75 0.22 26.22
C LYS A 7 13.00 1.34 25.20
N PRO A 8 14.26 1.61 24.81
CA PRO A 8 14.54 2.57 23.76
C PRO A 8 14.00 2.06 22.42
N PHE A 9 13.24 2.91 21.72
CA PHE A 9 12.74 2.60 20.39
C PHE A 9 13.90 2.52 19.39
N ARG A 10 13.94 1.46 18.59
CA ARG A 10 14.93 1.28 17.51
C ARG A 10 14.19 1.14 16.19
N MET A 11 14.51 2.01 15.24
CA MET A 11 13.95 1.92 13.90
C MET A 11 14.38 0.60 13.24
N PRO A 12 13.46 -0.15 12.61
CA PRO A 12 13.83 -1.34 11.86
C PRO A 12 14.80 -1.00 10.72
N ARG A 13 15.76 -1.90 10.47
CA ARG A 13 16.71 -1.78 9.33
C ARG A 13 16.12 -2.30 8.03
N LYS A 14 15.14 -3.20 8.12
CA LYS A 14 14.42 -3.82 7.00
C LYS A 14 12.93 -3.51 7.11
N CYS A 15 12.28 -3.32 5.98
CA CYS A 15 10.84 -3.10 5.92
C CYS A 15 10.11 -4.35 6.45
N PRO A 16 9.15 -4.22 7.38
CA PRO A 16 8.43 -5.38 7.92
C PRO A 16 7.50 -6.06 6.92
N ILE A 17 7.29 -5.47 5.74
CA ILE A 17 6.35 -5.95 4.71
C ILE A 17 7.10 -6.63 3.57
N CYS A 18 8.05 -5.93 2.95
CA CYS A 18 8.79 -6.43 1.78
C CYS A 18 10.26 -6.79 2.08
N ASN A 19 10.67 -6.76 3.35
CA ASN A 19 12.04 -7.05 3.83
C ASN A 19 13.17 -6.18 3.22
N SER A 20 12.83 -5.18 2.42
CA SER A 20 13.79 -4.31 1.73
C SER A 20 14.44 -3.31 2.68
N LYS A 21 15.61 -2.76 2.30
CA LYS A 21 16.37 -1.81 3.13
C LYS A 21 15.57 -0.53 3.38
N ILE A 22 15.56 -0.05 4.62
CA ILE A 22 15.01 1.26 4.96
C ILE A 22 16.06 2.34 4.72
N ILE A 23 15.64 3.42 4.07
CA ILE A 23 16.49 4.58 3.76
C ILE A 23 15.98 5.82 4.51
N LYS A 24 16.91 6.59 5.06
CA LYS A 24 16.65 7.94 5.57
C LYS A 24 17.31 8.92 4.62
N LYS A 25 16.52 9.79 3.99
CA LYS A 25 17.06 10.86 3.15
C LYS A 25 17.71 11.91 4.06
N LYS A 26 18.84 12.50 3.65
CA LYS A 26 19.62 13.43 4.48
C LYS A 26 18.76 14.59 5.02
N ASP A 27 17.86 15.11 4.18
CA ASP A 27 17.03 16.27 4.51
C ASP A 27 15.64 15.90 5.07
N LYS A 28 15.41 14.62 5.40
CA LYS A 28 14.09 14.16 5.90
C LYS A 28 14.22 13.46 7.25
N VAL A 29 13.25 13.76 8.11
CA VAL A 29 13.09 13.10 9.41
C VAL A 29 12.55 11.66 9.23
N ALA A 30 11.62 11.50 8.28
CA ALA A 30 10.96 10.24 8.01
C ALA A 30 11.88 9.20 7.36
N HIS A 31 11.60 7.93 7.67
CA HIS A 31 12.27 6.77 7.10
C HIS A 31 11.36 6.15 6.04
N TYR A 32 11.94 5.71 4.93
CA TYR A 32 11.20 5.20 3.79
C TYR A 32 11.68 3.81 3.41
N CYS A 33 10.77 2.97 2.94
CA CYS A 33 11.15 1.74 2.27
C CYS A 33 11.78 2.08 0.91
N SER A 34 12.93 1.48 0.59
CA SER A 34 13.62 1.70 -0.69
C SER A 34 12.91 1.04 -1.89
N ASN A 35 12.15 -0.03 -1.65
CA ASN A 35 11.47 -0.77 -2.70
C ASN A 35 10.15 -0.10 -3.12
N LYS A 36 10.10 0.43 -4.35
CA LYS A 36 8.93 1.09 -4.94
C LYS A 36 7.76 0.12 -5.21
N ASN A 37 8.05 -1.17 -5.34
CA ASN A 37 7.11 -2.27 -5.59
C ASN A 37 6.74 -2.99 -4.28
N CYS A 38 6.99 -2.37 -3.12
CA CYS A 38 6.48 -2.88 -1.86
C CYS A 38 4.94 -2.83 -1.88
N PHE A 39 4.30 -3.94 -1.51
CA PHE A 39 2.84 -4.06 -1.39
C PHE A 39 2.19 -2.86 -0.69
N ALA A 40 2.75 -2.40 0.43
CA ALA A 40 2.21 -1.23 1.14
C ALA A 40 2.33 0.09 0.36
N GLN A 41 3.40 0.24 -0.45
CA GLN A 41 3.55 1.41 -1.31
C GLN A 41 2.57 1.34 -2.49
N GLN A 42 2.43 0.18 -3.14
CA GLN A 42 1.47 -0.03 -4.23
C GLN A 42 0.04 0.23 -3.74
N LYS A 43 -0.39 -0.42 -2.66
CA LYS A 43 -1.70 -0.21 -2.03
C LYS A 43 -1.96 1.27 -1.76
N ARG A 44 -0.99 1.99 -1.19
CA ARG A 44 -1.14 3.42 -0.87
C ARG A 44 -1.22 4.30 -2.12
N LYS A 45 -0.42 4.02 -3.15
CA LYS A 45 -0.43 4.76 -4.43
C LYS A 45 -1.78 4.61 -5.11
N ILE A 46 -2.27 3.37 -5.27
CA ILE A 46 -3.55 3.08 -5.92
C ILE A 46 -4.69 3.69 -5.10
N SER A 47 -4.69 3.52 -3.77
CA SER A 47 -5.69 4.14 -2.88
C SER A 47 -5.72 5.67 -2.96
N HIS A 48 -4.56 6.31 -3.22
CA HIS A 48 -4.52 7.75 -3.42
C HIS A 48 -5.05 8.12 -4.81
N PHE A 49 -4.68 7.35 -5.85
CA PHE A 49 -5.12 7.58 -7.22
C PHE A 49 -6.65 7.56 -7.36
N ILE A 50 -7.31 6.57 -6.76
CA ILE A 50 -8.77 6.43 -6.81
C ILE A 50 -9.54 7.39 -5.88
N SER A 51 -8.83 8.16 -5.04
CA SER A 51 -9.48 8.99 -4.03
C SER A 51 -10.31 10.12 -4.65
N LYS A 52 -11.29 10.62 -3.89
CA LYS A 52 -12.16 11.74 -4.30
C LYS A 52 -11.41 13.01 -4.70
N THR A 53 -10.23 13.23 -4.12
CA THR A 53 -9.37 14.38 -4.45
C THR A 53 -8.46 14.15 -5.66
N ALA A 54 -8.48 12.95 -6.24
CA ALA A 54 -7.65 12.54 -7.36
C ALA A 54 -8.53 12.17 -8.56
N PHE A 55 -8.65 10.88 -8.89
CA PHE A 55 -9.40 10.41 -10.05
C PHE A 55 -10.87 10.10 -9.76
N ASP A 56 -11.29 10.19 -8.49
CA ASP A 56 -12.68 10.02 -8.02
C ASP A 56 -13.38 8.76 -8.56
N ILE A 57 -12.74 7.60 -8.38
CA ILE A 57 -13.29 6.33 -8.83
C ILE A 57 -14.15 5.74 -7.72
N GLU A 58 -15.45 5.93 -7.83
CA GLU A 58 -16.43 5.38 -6.89
C GLU A 58 -16.53 3.84 -6.98
N GLY A 59 -16.90 3.20 -5.88
CA GLY A 59 -17.05 1.73 -5.80
C GLY A 59 -15.74 0.95 -5.55
N LEU A 60 -14.59 1.51 -5.89
CA LEU A 60 -13.28 0.90 -5.60
C LEU A 60 -12.80 1.23 -4.19
N GLY A 61 -13.27 0.48 -3.19
CA GLY A 61 -12.85 0.66 -1.79
C GLY A 61 -11.43 0.14 -1.50
N PRO A 62 -10.83 0.52 -0.34
CA PRO A 62 -9.49 0.07 0.07
C PRO A 62 -9.37 -1.45 0.24
N LYS A 63 -10.48 -2.15 0.55
CA LYS A 63 -10.53 -3.62 0.64
C LYS A 63 -10.47 -4.28 -0.74
N ILE A 64 -11.16 -3.71 -1.72
CA ILE A 64 -11.16 -4.24 -3.09
C ILE A 64 -9.76 -4.09 -3.69
N ILE A 65 -9.12 -2.94 -3.51
CA ILE A 65 -7.74 -2.72 -3.96
C ILE A 65 -6.79 -3.74 -3.34
N GLU A 66 -6.95 -3.99 -2.03
CA GLU A 66 -6.13 -5.00 -1.34
C GLU A 66 -6.30 -6.39 -1.95
N GLN A 67 -7.52 -6.81 -2.25
CA GLN A 67 -7.77 -8.09 -2.92
C GLN A 67 -7.22 -8.10 -4.35
N LEU A 68 -7.37 -7.02 -5.13
CA LEU A 68 -6.85 -6.93 -6.49
C LEU A 68 -5.33 -7.07 -6.53
N ILE A 69 -4.61 -6.43 -5.59
CA ILE A 69 -3.15 -6.54 -5.49
C ILE A 69 -2.74 -7.92 -4.96
N GLN A 70 -3.47 -8.48 -3.98
CA GLN A 70 -3.14 -9.80 -3.41
C GLN A 70 -3.33 -10.96 -4.39
N ASN A 71 -4.25 -10.83 -5.35
CA ASN A 71 -4.47 -11.81 -6.40
C ASN A 71 -3.61 -11.52 -7.66
N ASP A 72 -2.65 -10.60 -7.58
CA ASP A 72 -1.80 -10.16 -8.69
C ASP A 72 -2.58 -9.71 -9.94
N ILE A 73 -3.82 -9.21 -9.76
CA ILE A 73 -4.69 -8.72 -10.84
C ILE A 73 -4.23 -7.31 -11.30
N ILE A 74 -3.75 -6.50 -10.36
CA ILE A 74 -3.23 -5.16 -10.65
C ILE A 74 -1.86 -4.95 -9.97
N GLU A 75 -0.91 -4.37 -10.69
CA GLU A 75 0.37 -3.92 -10.10
C GLU A 75 0.39 -2.40 -9.90
N ASP A 76 -0.25 -1.67 -10.82
CA ASP A 76 -0.30 -0.21 -10.79
C ASP A 76 -1.68 0.36 -11.17
N ALA A 77 -1.78 1.69 -11.19
CA ALA A 77 -3.04 2.38 -11.46
C ALA A 77 -3.50 2.27 -12.92
N SER A 78 -2.61 1.96 -13.86
CA SER A 78 -2.95 1.80 -15.28
C SER A 78 -3.73 0.51 -15.54
N ASP A 79 -3.49 -0.52 -14.74
CA ASP A 79 -4.19 -1.81 -14.85
C ASP A 79 -5.68 -1.69 -14.49
N LEU A 80 -6.07 -0.70 -13.69
CA LEU A 80 -7.47 -0.40 -13.38
C LEU A 80 -8.31 -0.17 -14.65
N PHE A 81 -7.71 0.36 -15.71
CA PHE A 81 -8.39 0.64 -16.98
C PHE A 81 -8.46 -0.58 -17.91
N LYS A 82 -7.73 -1.65 -17.60
CA LYS A 82 -7.73 -2.90 -18.36
C LYS A 82 -8.62 -3.97 -17.72
N LEU A 83 -9.08 -3.75 -16.48
CA LEU A 83 -9.93 -4.67 -15.73
C LEU A 83 -11.18 -5.04 -16.52
N THR A 84 -11.42 -6.34 -16.63
CA THR A 84 -12.62 -6.89 -17.23
C THR A 84 -13.62 -7.31 -16.17
N ILE A 85 -14.92 -7.33 -16.53
CA ILE A 85 -16.00 -7.73 -15.62
C ILE A 85 -15.76 -9.13 -15.04
N ASN A 86 -15.14 -10.04 -15.81
CA ASN A 86 -14.88 -11.41 -15.38
C ASN A 86 -13.80 -11.50 -14.29
N GLU A 87 -12.87 -10.55 -14.24
CA GLU A 87 -11.84 -10.47 -13.19
C GLU A 87 -12.37 -9.88 -11.89
N LEU A 88 -13.47 -9.12 -11.95
CA LEU A 88 -14.12 -8.53 -10.78
C LEU A 88 -15.14 -9.45 -10.11
N LYS A 89 -15.80 -10.33 -10.88
CA LYS A 89 -16.77 -11.34 -10.37
C LYS A 89 -16.28 -12.21 -9.21
N PRO A 90 -15.04 -12.72 -9.18
CA PRO A 90 -14.59 -13.58 -8.09
C PRO A 90 -14.27 -12.83 -6.79
N LEU A 91 -14.27 -11.49 -6.80
CA LEU A 91 -13.93 -10.69 -5.63
C LEU A 91 -15.15 -10.51 -4.71
N GLU A 92 -14.97 -10.83 -3.43
CA GLU A 92 -16.00 -10.59 -2.43
C GLU A 92 -16.40 -9.10 -2.44
N ARG A 93 -17.71 -8.81 -2.60
CA ARG A 93 -18.38 -7.49 -2.67
C ARG A 93 -18.75 -6.96 -4.07
N PHE A 94 -18.50 -7.69 -5.15
CA PHE A 94 -19.08 -7.39 -6.48
C PHE A 94 -20.25 -8.31 -6.87
N ALA A 95 -20.72 -9.15 -5.93
CA ALA A 95 -21.85 -10.07 -6.09
C ALA A 95 -23.21 -9.36 -5.97
#